data_AF-A0A947P956-F1
#
_entry.id   AF-A0A947P956-F1
#
_cell.length_a   1.000
_cell.length_b   1.000
_cell.length_c   1.000
_cell.angle_alpha   90.00
_cell.angle_beta   90.00
_cell.angle_gamma   90.00
#
_symmetry.space_group_name_H-M   'P 1'
#
loop_
_entity.id
_entity.type
_entity.pdbx_description
1 polymer ?
#
loop_
_entity_poly.entity_id
_entity_poly.type
_entity_poly.pdbx_seq_one_letter_code
_entity_poly.pdbx_strand_id
1 'polypeptide(L)'
;MDYTQVPSDANNDVRLNANAITPAQILCLAKGFSRIFWGVFLMVGLFLSQAGLEVFHGIRIPAYVLGAGLIGWGLWLLQSAGPARRSWQRRTRMALGLTFLVIYFAPFIAWWQAMPYENLFLVNVLGLLLTGMGILLLVNLLAAETFGLFEERGGRVEAQVFAFGVVILMIAPFLIGLLFALVASMRYNVSFAEEIWLTINRVPIWLYVATTLPCSLTMVASWKAKSFCYQHLWNSGAKADTGRQTTDDRQDVTPN
;
A
#
# COMPACT_ATOMS: atom_id res chain seq x y z
N MET A 1 27.54 -10.39 49.42
CA MET A 1 27.09 -10.08 48.05
C MET A 1 25.69 -9.51 48.18
N ASP A 2 25.58 -8.18 48.26
CA ASP A 2 24.31 -7.48 48.39
C ASP A 2 23.62 -7.39 47.04
N TYR A 3 22.40 -7.93 46.97
CA TYR A 3 21.50 -7.73 45.84
C TYR A 3 20.85 -6.36 45.99
N THR A 4 21.38 -5.36 45.29
CA THR A 4 20.66 -4.10 45.08
C THR A 4 19.41 -4.38 44.23
N GLN A 5 18.22 -4.28 44.84
CA GLN A 5 16.96 -4.22 44.12
C GLN A 5 16.98 -3.00 43.20
N VAL A 6 16.94 -3.24 41.90
CA VAL A 6 16.69 -2.21 40.90
C VAL A 6 15.26 -1.70 41.11
N PRO A 7 15.04 -0.38 41.28
CA PRO A 7 13.69 0.16 41.42
C PRO A 7 12.89 -0.19 40.17
N SER A 8 11.80 -0.93 40.33
CA SER A 8 10.81 -1.14 39.28
C SER A 8 10.15 0.21 39.00
N ASP A 9 10.63 0.90 37.96
CA ASP A 9 10.07 2.15 37.49
C ASP A 9 8.62 1.92 37.01
N ALA A 10 7.67 2.00 37.95
CA ALA A 10 6.23 2.04 37.67
C ALA A 10 5.85 3.18 36.69
N ASN A 11 6.75 4.14 36.48
CA ASN A 11 6.60 5.24 35.53
C ASN A 11 6.87 4.83 34.07
N ASN A 12 7.64 3.76 33.82
CA ASN A 12 7.83 3.20 32.48
C ASN A 12 6.61 2.41 32.00
N ASP A 13 5.92 1.72 32.92
CA ASP A 13 4.69 0.99 32.60
C ASP A 13 3.52 1.93 32.27
N VAL A 14 3.47 3.13 32.89
CA VAL A 14 2.47 4.16 32.56
C VAL A 14 2.74 4.78 31.18
N ARG A 15 4.00 4.92 30.76
CA ARG A 15 4.34 5.43 29.41
C ARG A 15 4.19 4.38 28.31
N LEU A 16 4.40 3.10 28.62
CA LEU A 16 4.14 1.99 27.69
C LEU A 16 2.63 1.76 27.47
N ASN A 17 1.80 2.01 28.49
CA ASN A 17 0.34 1.92 28.39
C ASN A 17 -0.34 3.13 27.73
N ALA A 18 0.38 4.22 27.43
CA ALA A 18 -0.17 5.44 26.85
C ALA A 18 -0.48 5.38 25.34
N ASN A 19 -0.25 4.24 24.68
CA ASN A 19 -0.58 4.03 23.26
C ASN A 19 -1.53 2.84 23.04
N ALA A 20 -2.48 2.62 23.94
CA ALA A 20 -3.59 1.72 23.65
C ALA A 20 -4.32 2.24 22.40
N ILE A 21 -4.23 1.50 21.29
CA ILE A 21 -4.88 1.87 20.04
C ILE A 21 -6.38 1.92 20.30
N THR A 22 -6.98 3.08 20.08
CA THR A 22 -8.41 3.27 20.32
C THR A 22 -9.24 2.45 19.32
N PRO A 23 -10.43 1.95 19.70
CA PRO A 23 -11.29 1.18 18.79
C PRO A 23 -11.66 1.96 17.53
N ALA A 24 -11.80 3.29 17.63
CA ALA A 24 -12.04 4.18 16.51
C ALA A 24 -10.87 4.20 15.50
N GLN A 25 -9.62 4.18 16.00
CA GLN A 25 -8.43 4.07 15.15
C GLN A 25 -8.41 2.73 14.42
N ILE A 26 -8.66 1.62 15.11
CA ILE A 26 -8.69 0.28 14.50
C ILE A 26 -9.72 0.21 13.36
N LEU A 27 -10.91 0.78 13.56
CA LEU A 27 -11.93 0.84 12.52
C LEU A 27 -11.49 1.67 11.31
N CYS A 28 -10.80 2.80 11.53
CA CYS A 28 -10.28 3.61 10.45
C CYS A 28 -9.15 2.90 9.69
N LEU A 29 -8.28 2.16 10.38
CA LEU A 29 -7.28 1.31 9.74
C LEU A 29 -7.95 0.26 8.84
N ALA A 30 -8.94 -0.46 9.35
CA ALA A 30 -9.68 -1.47 8.59
C ALA A 30 -10.34 -0.88 7.34
N LYS A 31 -10.98 0.29 7.47
CA LYS A 31 -11.59 1.04 6.36
C LYS A 31 -10.55 1.56 5.37
N GLY A 32 -9.35 1.94 5.82
CA GLY A 32 -8.25 2.38 4.98
C GLY A 32 -7.76 1.24 4.09
N PHE A 33 -7.41 0.11 4.69
CA PHE A 33 -7.01 -1.10 3.96
C PHE A 33 -8.09 -1.64 3.03
N SER A 34 -9.37 -1.56 3.42
CA SER A 34 -10.49 -1.95 2.55
C SER A 34 -10.54 -1.11 1.27
N ARG A 35 -10.30 0.20 1.37
CA ARG A 35 -10.27 1.08 0.19
C ARG A 35 -9.05 0.83 -0.67
N ILE A 36 -7.90 0.59 -0.07
CA ILE A 36 -6.68 0.25 -0.80
C ILE A 36 -6.86 -1.07 -1.57
N PHE A 37 -7.45 -2.09 -0.95
CA PHE A 37 -7.78 -3.35 -1.62
C PHE A 37 -8.61 -3.12 -2.90
N TRP A 38 -9.74 -2.43 -2.76
CA TRP A 38 -10.62 -2.14 -3.89
C TRP A 38 -9.97 -1.19 -4.91
N GLY A 39 -9.14 -0.25 -4.44
CA GLY A 39 -8.43 0.68 -5.29
C GLY A 39 -7.37 0.00 -6.14
N VAL A 40 -6.60 -0.94 -5.58
CA VAL A 40 -5.63 -1.77 -6.33
C VAL A 40 -6.36 -2.65 -7.34
N PHE A 41 -7.46 -3.30 -6.93
CA PHE A 41 -8.28 -4.10 -7.83
C PHE A 41 -8.80 -3.29 -9.02
N LEU A 42 -9.41 -2.12 -8.76
CA LEU A 42 -9.88 -1.21 -9.81
C LEU A 42 -8.75 -0.70 -10.68
N MET A 43 -7.65 -0.27 -10.09
CA MET A 43 -6.49 0.27 -10.82
C MET A 43 -5.95 -0.77 -11.79
N VAL A 44 -5.70 -2.01 -11.34
CA VAL A 44 -5.17 -3.08 -12.19
C VAL A 44 -6.20 -3.50 -13.24
N GLY A 45 -7.46 -3.70 -12.86
CA GLY A 45 -8.51 -4.10 -13.79
C GLY A 45 -8.74 -3.08 -14.91
N LEU A 46 -8.79 -1.79 -14.57
CA LEU A 46 -8.97 -0.71 -15.53
C LEU A 46 -7.71 -0.41 -16.36
N PHE A 47 -6.53 -0.64 -15.78
CA PHE A 47 -5.27 -0.54 -16.51
C PHE A 47 -5.16 -1.63 -17.58
N LEU A 48 -5.48 -2.88 -17.22
CA LEU A 48 -5.45 -4.02 -18.14
C LEU A 48 -6.54 -3.93 -19.23
N SER A 49 -7.71 -3.41 -18.90
CA SER A 49 -8.78 -3.20 -19.90
C SER A 49 -8.52 -2.00 -20.83
N GLN A 50 -7.47 -1.21 -20.56
CA GLN A 50 -7.18 0.04 -21.26
C GLN A 50 -8.39 0.98 -21.34
N ALA A 51 -9.26 0.94 -20.32
CA ALA A 51 -10.45 1.75 -20.27
C ALA A 51 -10.08 3.23 -20.16
N GLY A 52 -10.71 4.06 -21.01
CA GLY A 52 -10.57 5.51 -20.98
C GLY A 52 -11.87 6.17 -20.55
N LEU A 53 -11.76 7.28 -19.83
CA LEU A 53 -12.85 8.20 -19.54
C LEU A 53 -12.68 9.44 -20.41
N GLU A 54 -13.74 9.83 -21.11
CA GLU A 54 -13.80 11.10 -21.83
C GLU A 54 -14.42 12.12 -20.88
N VAL A 55 -13.56 12.90 -20.19
CA VAL A 55 -14.02 13.78 -19.11
C VAL A 55 -14.37 15.17 -19.63
N PHE A 56 -13.79 15.58 -20.77
CA PHE A 56 -14.14 16.81 -21.51
C PHE A 56 -13.85 16.62 -23.01
N HIS A 57 -14.55 17.34 -23.89
CA HIS A 57 -14.42 17.34 -25.35
C HIS A 57 -12.96 17.27 -25.83
N GLY A 58 -12.38 16.06 -25.93
CA GLY A 58 -11.02 15.79 -26.41
C GLY A 58 -9.98 15.33 -25.37
N ILE A 59 -10.22 15.41 -24.05
CA ILE A 59 -9.26 14.94 -23.02
C ILE A 59 -9.66 13.54 -22.54
N ARG A 60 -8.93 12.54 -23.03
CA ARG A 60 -9.07 11.13 -22.62
C ARG A 60 -8.21 10.86 -21.40
N ILE A 61 -8.82 10.73 -20.23
CA ILE A 61 -8.16 10.38 -18.98
C ILE A 61 -8.30 8.88 -18.76
N PRO A 62 -7.21 8.13 -18.51
CA PRO A 62 -7.33 6.70 -18.24
C PRO A 62 -8.18 6.41 -16.99
N ALA A 63 -9.06 5.40 -17.08
CA ALA A 63 -10.01 5.09 -16.01
C ALA A 63 -9.34 4.60 -14.71
N TYR A 64 -8.09 4.08 -14.78
CA TYR A 64 -7.34 3.63 -13.61
C TYR A 64 -7.08 4.74 -12.57
N VAL A 65 -7.24 6.02 -12.96
CA VAL A 65 -7.17 7.17 -12.04
C VAL A 65 -8.22 7.06 -10.93
N LEU A 66 -9.37 6.43 -11.19
CA LEU A 66 -10.38 6.16 -10.15
C LEU A 66 -9.83 5.21 -9.09
N GLY A 67 -9.10 4.17 -9.49
CA GLY A 67 -8.42 3.26 -8.58
C GLY A 67 -7.34 3.98 -7.77
N ALA A 68 -6.52 4.81 -8.41
CA ALA A 68 -5.52 5.63 -7.73
C ALA A 68 -6.14 6.58 -6.70
N GLY A 69 -7.24 7.26 -7.05
CA GLY A 69 -7.98 8.12 -6.12
C GLY A 69 -8.52 7.36 -4.91
N LEU A 70 -9.02 6.14 -5.11
CA LEU A 70 -9.50 5.29 -4.03
C LEU A 70 -8.36 4.80 -3.11
N ILE A 71 -7.19 4.47 -3.68
CA ILE A 71 -5.98 4.17 -2.91
C ILE A 71 -5.56 5.41 -2.09
N GLY A 72 -5.54 6.59 -2.72
CA GLY A 72 -5.20 7.86 -2.06
C GLY A 72 -6.12 8.16 -0.88
N TRP A 73 -7.44 7.99 -1.04
CA TRP A 73 -8.39 8.10 0.06
C TRP A 73 -8.09 7.10 1.17
N GLY A 74 -7.82 5.85 0.82
CA GLY A 74 -7.47 4.81 1.79
C GLY A 74 -6.21 5.16 2.59
N LEU A 75 -5.17 5.65 1.91
CA LEU A 75 -3.91 6.10 2.52
C LEU A 75 -4.10 7.35 3.39
N TRP A 76 -4.96 8.28 2.98
CA TRP A 76 -5.29 9.46 3.78
C TRP A 76 -5.96 9.07 5.10
N LEU A 77 -6.88 8.10 5.06
CA LEU A 77 -7.50 7.57 6.27
C LEU A 77 -6.50 6.82 7.16
N LEU A 78 -5.55 6.08 6.57
CA LEU A 78 -4.45 5.45 7.31
C LEU A 78 -3.51 6.49 7.94
N GLN A 79 -3.31 7.63 7.30
CA GLN A 79 -2.49 8.71 7.84
C GLN A 79 -3.16 9.34 9.08
N SER A 80 -4.47 9.61 9.01
CA SER A 80 -5.21 10.22 10.12
C SER A 80 -5.41 9.27 11.31
N ALA A 81 -5.55 7.97 11.06
CA ALA A 81 -5.75 6.97 12.11
C ALA A 81 -4.44 6.32 12.60
N GLY A 82 -3.33 6.65 11.96
CA GLY A 82 -2.04 6.01 12.17
C GLY A 82 -1.46 6.18 13.58
N PRO A 83 -0.70 5.21 14.09
CA PRO A 83 0.10 5.38 15.29
C PRO A 83 1.06 6.57 15.15
N ALA A 84 1.41 7.21 16.26
CA ALA A 84 2.38 8.32 16.31
C ALA A 84 3.84 7.91 15.99
N ARG A 85 4.06 6.79 15.27
CA ARG A 85 5.39 6.35 14.84
C ARG A 85 5.85 7.16 13.63
N ARG A 86 7.09 7.66 13.69
CA ARG A 86 7.70 8.45 12.61
C ARG A 86 7.79 7.67 11.29
N SER A 87 8.01 6.34 11.34
CA SER A 87 8.08 5.49 10.14
C SER A 87 6.74 5.42 9.41
N TRP A 88 5.64 5.22 10.15
CA TRP A 88 4.28 5.19 9.61
C TRP A 88 3.95 6.49 8.89
N GLN A 89 4.12 7.63 9.57
CA GLN A 89 3.83 8.96 9.02
C GLN A 89 4.69 9.32 7.80
N ARG A 90 5.93 8.81 7.73
CA ARG A 90 6.79 9.00 6.55
C ARG A 90 6.30 8.14 5.38
N ARG A 91 5.98 6.87 5.63
CA ARG A 91 5.54 5.91 4.60
C ARG A 91 4.18 6.27 4.02
N THR A 92 3.22 6.66 4.85
CA THR A 92 1.89 7.12 4.39
C THR A 92 1.99 8.40 3.57
N ARG A 93 2.79 9.39 4.01
CA ARG A 93 3.02 10.61 3.22
C ARG A 93 3.71 10.35 1.88
N MET A 94 4.71 9.47 1.87
CA MET A 94 5.36 9.05 0.62
C MET A 94 4.36 8.35 -0.32
N ALA A 95 3.53 7.44 0.21
CA ALA A 95 2.53 6.73 -0.58
C ALA A 95 1.45 7.66 -1.15
N LEU A 96 1.00 8.64 -0.36
CA LEU A 96 0.10 9.70 -0.81
C LEU A 96 0.74 10.54 -1.92
N GLY A 97 1.98 10.98 -1.73
CA GLY A 97 2.74 11.72 -2.74
C GLY A 97 2.87 10.93 -4.05
N LEU A 98 3.17 9.63 -3.97
CA LEU A 98 3.21 8.76 -5.15
C LEU A 98 1.83 8.62 -5.81
N THR A 99 0.75 8.58 -5.03
CA THR A 99 -0.61 8.52 -5.59
C THR A 99 -0.95 9.79 -6.38
N PHE A 100 -0.58 10.97 -5.86
CA PHE A 100 -0.72 12.21 -6.62
C PHE A 100 0.15 12.21 -7.89
N LEU A 101 1.36 11.64 -7.82
CA LEU A 101 2.22 11.47 -9.01
C LEU A 101 1.57 10.56 -10.06
N VAL A 102 0.92 9.46 -9.63
CA VAL A 102 0.18 8.57 -10.54
C VAL A 102 -0.96 9.32 -11.25
N ILE A 103 -1.70 10.15 -10.53
CA ILE A 103 -2.77 10.97 -11.11
C ILE A 103 -2.19 12.01 -12.08
N TYR A 104 -1.08 12.65 -11.71
CA TYR A 104 -0.37 13.62 -12.56
C TYR A 104 0.14 12.99 -13.87
N PHE A 105 0.71 11.78 -13.80
CA PHE A 105 1.24 11.11 -14.98
C PHE A 105 0.16 10.44 -15.85
N ALA A 106 -1.08 10.33 -15.36
CA ALA A 106 -2.13 9.63 -16.06
C ALA A 106 -2.39 10.08 -17.53
N PRO A 107 -2.50 11.39 -17.85
CA PRO A 107 -2.70 11.83 -19.24
C PRO A 107 -1.54 11.46 -20.18
N PHE A 108 -0.32 11.30 -19.67
CA PHE A 108 0.85 10.98 -20.49
C PHE A 108 0.75 9.60 -21.13
N ILE A 109 0.00 8.65 -20.55
CA ILE A 109 -0.28 7.38 -21.22
C ILE A 109 -1.07 7.60 -22.50
N ALA A 110 -2.12 8.42 -22.46
CA ALA A 110 -2.96 8.68 -23.62
C ALA A 110 -2.18 9.42 -24.72
N TRP A 111 -1.33 10.38 -24.33
CA TRP A 111 -0.46 11.09 -25.27
C TRP A 111 0.64 10.21 -25.85
N TRP A 112 1.24 9.33 -25.06
CA TRP A 112 2.24 8.38 -25.56
C TRP A 112 1.63 7.37 -26.54
N GLN A 113 0.39 6.92 -26.33
CA GLN A 113 -0.32 6.09 -27.30
C GLN A 113 -0.56 6.81 -28.63
N ALA A 114 -0.78 8.12 -28.61
CA ALA A 114 -0.93 8.93 -29.81
C ALA A 114 0.42 9.26 -30.49
N MET A 115 1.48 9.45 -29.70
CA MET A 115 2.83 9.83 -30.16
C MET A 115 3.91 8.98 -29.46
N PRO A 116 4.11 7.72 -29.88
CA PRO A 116 4.96 6.76 -29.15
C PRO A 116 6.46 7.05 -29.25
N TYR A 117 6.89 7.82 -30.26
CA TYR A 117 8.29 8.14 -30.53
C TYR A 117 8.81 9.34 -29.72
N GLU A 118 7.94 10.06 -29.01
CA GLU A 118 8.33 11.20 -28.18
C GLU A 118 8.89 10.74 -26.83
N ASN A 119 10.21 10.89 -26.66
CA ASN A 119 10.93 10.47 -25.44
C ASN A 119 10.36 11.10 -24.16
N LEU A 120 9.85 12.33 -24.24
CA LEU A 120 9.32 13.06 -23.09
C LEU A 120 8.09 12.34 -22.51
N PHE A 121 7.15 11.91 -23.36
CA PHE A 121 5.97 11.16 -22.92
C PHE A 121 6.35 9.80 -22.37
N LEU A 122 7.28 9.11 -23.03
CA LEU A 122 7.77 7.83 -22.56
C LEU A 122 8.37 7.90 -21.15
N VAL A 123 9.24 8.88 -20.86
CA VAL A 123 9.85 9.03 -19.53
C VAL A 123 8.78 9.24 -18.45
N ASN A 124 7.71 9.99 -18.75
CA ASN A 124 6.58 10.16 -17.83
C ASN A 124 5.80 8.85 -17.63
N VAL A 125 5.59 8.06 -18.68
CA VAL A 125 4.96 6.73 -18.57
C VAL A 125 5.83 5.77 -17.75
N LEU A 126 7.14 5.79 -17.92
CA LEU A 126 8.06 5.00 -17.10
C LEU A 126 8.03 5.46 -15.63
N GLY A 127 7.95 6.77 -15.39
CA GLY A 127 7.74 7.36 -14.06
C GLY A 127 6.43 6.90 -13.42
N LEU A 128 5.34 6.86 -14.18
CA LEU A 128 4.05 6.33 -13.75
C LEU A 128 4.16 4.86 -13.31
N LEU A 129 4.80 4.00 -14.12
CA LEU A 129 4.99 2.59 -13.76
C LEU A 129 5.80 2.45 -12.47
N LEU A 130 6.90 3.19 -12.34
CA LEU A 130 7.74 3.16 -11.15
C LEU A 130 7.00 3.66 -9.91
N THR A 131 6.17 4.70 -10.04
CA THR A 131 5.35 5.20 -8.92
C THR A 131 4.27 4.22 -8.51
N GLY A 132 3.60 3.55 -9.46
CA GLY A 132 2.65 2.48 -9.18
C GLY A 132 3.31 1.32 -8.41
N MET A 133 4.48 0.86 -8.84
CA MET A 133 5.28 -0.14 -8.11
C MET A 133 5.65 0.33 -6.71
N GLY A 134 6.05 1.61 -6.56
CA GLY A 134 6.37 2.22 -5.28
C GLY A 134 5.17 2.25 -4.32
N ILE A 135 3.96 2.52 -4.81
CA ILE A 135 2.73 2.46 -4.00
C ILE A 135 2.51 1.03 -3.48
N LEU A 136 2.59 0.02 -4.36
CA LEU A 136 2.42 -1.39 -3.95
C LEU A 136 3.43 -1.78 -2.87
N LEU A 137 4.70 -1.39 -3.04
CA LEU A 137 5.75 -1.60 -2.05
C LEU A 137 5.41 -0.95 -0.70
N LEU A 138 5.02 0.33 -0.71
CA LEU A 138 4.69 1.07 0.51
C LEU A 138 3.43 0.51 1.20
N VAL A 139 2.43 0.07 0.46
CA VAL A 139 1.22 -0.56 1.01
C VAL A 139 1.57 -1.86 1.73
N ASN A 140 2.37 -2.74 1.13
CA ASN A 140 2.82 -3.97 1.78
C ASN A 140 3.64 -3.68 3.06
N LEU A 141 4.49 -2.66 3.01
CA LEU A 141 5.25 -2.20 4.16
C LEU A 141 4.37 -1.61 5.28
N LEU A 142 3.29 -0.91 4.94
CA LEU A 142 2.30 -0.42 5.90
C LEU A 142 1.46 -1.57 6.49
N ALA A 143 1.14 -2.58 5.70
CA ALA A 143 0.51 -3.80 6.20
C ALA A 143 1.42 -4.54 7.20
N ALA A 144 2.71 -4.67 6.88
CA ALA A 144 3.70 -5.26 7.78
C ALA A 144 3.83 -4.48 9.10
N GLU A 145 3.86 -3.14 9.04
CA GLU A 145 3.84 -2.31 10.24
C GLU A 145 2.56 -2.50 11.05
N THR A 146 1.40 -2.64 10.38
CA THR A 146 0.12 -2.89 11.04
C THR A 146 0.14 -4.19 11.83
N PHE A 147 0.60 -5.30 11.25
CA PHE A 147 0.76 -6.57 11.99
C PHE A 147 1.76 -6.43 13.16
N GLY A 148 2.80 -5.62 12.97
CA GLY A 148 3.75 -5.32 14.03
C GLY A 148 3.19 -4.49 15.19
N LEU A 149 2.08 -3.76 15.01
CA LEU A 149 1.41 -3.03 16.09
C LEU A 149 0.65 -3.95 17.04
N PHE A 150 0.19 -5.09 16.54
CA PHE A 150 -0.55 -6.08 17.30
C PHE A 150 0.32 -7.28 17.70
N GLU A 151 1.66 -7.13 17.61
CA GLU A 151 2.65 -8.14 17.98
C GLU A 151 2.57 -9.48 17.18
N GLU A 152 1.84 -9.48 16.07
CA GLU A 152 1.64 -10.64 15.20
C GLU A 152 2.86 -10.84 14.26
N ARG A 153 3.84 -11.62 14.73
CA ARG A 153 5.11 -11.83 13.99
C ARG A 153 4.90 -12.50 12.63
N GLY A 154 3.97 -13.45 12.53
CA GLY A 154 3.68 -14.19 11.30
C GLY A 154 3.20 -13.29 10.17
N GLY A 155 2.16 -12.49 10.43
CA GLY A 155 1.62 -11.53 9.45
C GLY A 155 2.63 -10.47 9.02
N ARG A 156 3.51 -10.04 9.94
CA ARG A 156 4.59 -9.10 9.61
C ARG A 156 5.58 -9.66 8.60
N VAL A 157 6.06 -10.89 8.81
CA VAL A 157 7.01 -11.55 7.89
C VAL A 157 6.36 -11.80 6.54
N GLU A 158 5.12 -12.26 6.52
CA GLU A 158 4.36 -12.50 5.28
C GLU A 158 4.22 -11.22 4.44
N ALA A 159 3.82 -10.10 5.07
CA ALA A 159 3.72 -8.81 4.38
C ALA A 159 5.08 -8.27 3.89
N GLN A 160 6.18 -8.58 4.59
CA GLN A 160 7.54 -8.26 4.12
C GLN A 160 7.94 -9.11 2.91
N VAL A 161 7.57 -10.39 2.87
CA VAL A 161 7.77 -11.26 1.70
C VAL A 161 6.99 -10.71 0.50
N PHE A 162 5.77 -10.21 0.71
CA PHE A 162 4.99 -9.56 -0.36
C PHE A 162 5.66 -8.27 -0.87
N ALA A 163 6.19 -7.43 0.03
CA ALA A 163 6.98 -6.27 -0.34
C ALA A 163 8.23 -6.64 -1.15
N PHE A 164 8.93 -7.71 -0.75
CA PHE A 164 10.08 -8.24 -1.47
C PHE A 164 9.70 -8.79 -2.85
N GLY A 165 8.52 -9.41 -2.96
CA GLY A 165 7.92 -9.82 -4.23
C GLY A 165 7.73 -8.65 -5.20
N VAL A 166 7.28 -7.48 -4.73
CA VAL A 166 7.21 -6.27 -5.57
C VAL A 166 8.59 -5.86 -6.08
N VAL A 167 9.62 -5.93 -5.22
CA VAL A 167 11.00 -5.57 -5.62
C VAL A 167 11.54 -6.54 -6.65
N ILE A 168 11.49 -7.85 -6.39
CA ILE A 168 12.08 -8.87 -7.28
C ILE A 168 11.30 -9.02 -8.58
N LEU A 169 9.96 -9.06 -8.52
CA LEU A 169 9.14 -9.41 -9.68
C LEU A 169 8.71 -8.20 -10.52
N MET A 170 8.81 -6.98 -9.98
CA MET A 170 8.48 -5.76 -10.74
C MET A 170 9.66 -4.79 -10.83
N ILE A 171 10.15 -4.28 -9.71
CA ILE A 171 11.10 -3.15 -9.74
C ILE A 171 12.44 -3.57 -10.36
N ALA A 172 13.01 -4.70 -9.93
CA ALA A 172 14.29 -5.19 -10.44
C ALA A 172 14.26 -5.46 -11.96
N PRO A 173 13.34 -6.27 -12.51
CA PRO A 173 13.30 -6.52 -13.96
C PRO A 173 12.97 -5.26 -14.74
N PHE A 174 12.15 -4.35 -14.20
CA PHE A 174 11.88 -3.05 -14.81
C PHE A 174 13.16 -2.22 -14.94
N LEU A 175 13.93 -2.06 -13.86
CA LEU A 175 15.17 -1.30 -13.88
C LEU A 175 16.25 -1.95 -14.76
N ILE A 176 16.34 -3.28 -14.75
CA ILE A 176 17.24 -4.02 -15.63
C ILE A 176 16.86 -3.76 -17.10
N GLY A 177 15.58 -3.86 -17.44
CA GLY A 177 15.09 -3.58 -18.79
C GLY A 177 15.40 -2.15 -19.24
N LEU A 178 15.19 -1.16 -18.35
CA LEU A 178 15.54 0.23 -18.62
C LEU A 178 17.04 0.43 -18.87
N LEU A 179 17.89 -0.21 -18.06
CA LEU A 179 19.33 -0.12 -18.21
C LEU A 179 19.79 -0.74 -19.54
N PHE A 180 19.24 -1.92 -19.90
CA PHE A 180 19.53 -2.56 -21.18
C PHE A 180 19.09 -1.69 -22.36
N ALA A 181 17.88 -1.12 -22.34
CA ALA A 181 17.40 -0.23 -23.38
C ALA A 181 18.24 1.05 -23.49
N LEU A 182 18.69 1.60 -22.36
CA LEU A 182 19.56 2.79 -22.34
C LEU A 182 20.93 2.49 -22.97
N VAL A 183 21.55 1.36 -22.61
CA VAL A 183 22.83 0.93 -23.18
C VAL A 183 22.69 0.62 -24.67
N ALA A 184 21.59 -0.03 -25.08
CA ALA A 184 21.31 -0.31 -26.49
C ALA A 184 21.14 0.97 -27.31
N SER A 185 20.36 1.93 -26.80
CA SER A 185 20.15 3.24 -27.45
C SER A 185 21.46 3.98 -27.67
N MET A 186 22.35 4.00 -26.66
CA MET A 186 23.69 4.60 -26.81
C MET A 186 24.58 3.86 -27.81
N ARG A 187 24.51 2.53 -27.84
CA ARG A 187 25.38 1.69 -28.70
C ARG A 187 24.96 1.74 -30.18
N TYR A 188 23.66 1.75 -30.45
CA TYR A 188 23.12 1.68 -31.80
C TYR A 188 22.69 3.04 -32.35
N ASN A 189 22.83 4.12 -31.56
CA ASN A 189 22.43 5.49 -31.91
C ASN A 189 20.97 5.59 -32.39
N VAL A 190 20.10 4.78 -31.78
CA VAL A 190 18.65 4.76 -32.00
C VAL A 190 17.96 5.46 -30.84
N SER A 191 16.74 5.94 -31.06
CA SER A 191 16.02 6.64 -30.00
C SER A 191 15.71 5.69 -28.83
N PHE A 192 15.76 6.23 -27.61
CA PHE A 192 15.43 5.46 -26.41
C PHE A 192 13.99 4.91 -26.47
N ALA A 193 13.06 5.66 -27.07
CA ALA A 193 11.69 5.20 -27.25
C ALA A 193 11.54 4.00 -28.17
N GLU A 194 12.30 3.95 -29.27
CA GLU A 194 12.30 2.78 -30.16
C GLU A 194 12.84 1.53 -29.45
N GLU A 195 13.93 1.66 -28.69
CA GLU A 195 14.50 0.53 -27.95
C GLU A 195 13.55 0.01 -26.87
N ILE A 196 12.85 0.89 -26.15
CA ILE A 196 11.83 0.48 -25.20
C ILE A 196 10.66 -0.21 -25.90
N TRP A 197 10.20 0.31 -27.05
CA TRP A 197 9.15 -0.32 -27.84
C TRP A 197 9.54 -1.72 -28.33
N LEU A 198 10.77 -1.88 -28.82
CA LEU A 198 11.32 -3.18 -29.22
C LEU A 198 11.44 -4.13 -28.02
N THR A 199 11.85 -3.62 -26.86
CA THR A 199 11.95 -4.40 -25.63
C THR A 199 10.57 -4.92 -25.22
N ILE A 200 9.55 -4.06 -25.18
CA ILE A 200 8.16 -4.41 -24.85
C ILE A 200 7.63 -5.53 -25.77
N ASN A 201 7.90 -5.45 -27.08
CA ASN A 201 7.47 -6.45 -28.05
C ASN A 201 8.19 -7.81 -27.90
N ARG A 202 9.38 -7.82 -27.29
CA ARG A 202 10.15 -9.05 -27.00
C ARG A 202 9.79 -9.67 -25.66
N VAL A 203 9.07 -8.96 -24.79
CA VAL A 203 8.68 -9.48 -23.48
C VAL A 203 7.65 -10.59 -23.66
N PRO A 204 7.92 -11.81 -23.17
CA PRO A 204 6.97 -12.92 -23.29
C PRO A 204 5.73 -12.68 -22.41
N ILE A 205 4.58 -13.20 -22.84
CA ILE A 205 3.29 -12.99 -22.17
C ILE A 205 3.29 -13.42 -20.70
N TRP A 206 4.04 -14.47 -20.35
CA TRP A 206 4.15 -14.95 -18.96
C TRP A 206 4.78 -13.92 -18.03
N LEU A 207 5.61 -13.00 -18.53
CA LEU A 207 6.23 -11.96 -17.71
C LEU A 207 5.19 -10.90 -17.33
N TYR A 208 4.27 -10.57 -18.24
CA TYR A 208 3.11 -9.74 -17.92
C TYR A 208 2.18 -10.41 -16.91
N VAL A 209 2.00 -11.74 -16.98
CA VAL A 209 1.26 -12.48 -15.95
C VAL A 209 2.02 -12.43 -14.62
N ALA A 210 3.33 -12.61 -14.62
CA ALA A 210 4.16 -12.55 -13.42
C ALA A 210 4.09 -11.18 -12.72
N THR A 211 3.97 -10.08 -13.46
CA THR A 211 3.81 -8.74 -12.85
C THR A 211 2.44 -8.51 -12.22
N THR A 212 1.43 -9.35 -12.52
CA THR A 212 0.16 -9.31 -11.77
C THR A 212 0.26 -9.96 -10.39
N LEU A 213 1.27 -10.81 -10.13
CA LEU A 213 1.44 -11.48 -8.85
C LEU A 213 1.67 -10.48 -7.70
N PRO A 214 2.58 -9.49 -7.79
CA PRO A 214 2.75 -8.55 -6.69
C PRO A 214 1.52 -7.68 -6.45
N CYS A 215 0.71 -7.41 -7.48
CA CYS A 215 -0.59 -6.77 -7.31
C CYS A 215 -1.55 -7.64 -6.48
N SER A 216 -1.65 -8.94 -6.79
CA SER A 216 -2.49 -9.86 -6.03
C SER A 216 -1.99 -10.05 -4.60
N LEU A 217 -0.68 -10.15 -4.39
CA LEU A 217 -0.07 -10.20 -3.06
C LEU A 217 -0.39 -8.94 -2.24
N THR A 218 -0.34 -7.76 -2.86
CA THR A 218 -0.69 -6.49 -2.20
C THR A 218 -2.17 -6.43 -1.81
N MET A 219 -3.04 -6.97 -2.66
CA MET A 219 -4.46 -7.13 -2.34
C MET A 219 -4.65 -8.07 -1.15
N VAL A 220 -3.99 -9.23 -1.14
CA VAL A 220 -4.04 -10.18 -0.02
C VAL A 220 -3.52 -9.54 1.27
N ALA A 221 -2.40 -8.82 1.23
CA ALA A 221 -1.84 -8.11 2.38
C ALA A 221 -2.85 -7.11 2.96
N SER A 222 -3.47 -6.31 2.09
CA SER A 222 -4.46 -5.30 2.47
C SER A 222 -5.71 -5.95 3.06
N TRP A 223 -6.18 -7.04 2.46
CA TRP A 223 -7.33 -7.78 2.96
C TRP A 223 -7.06 -8.41 4.34
N LYS A 224 -5.90 -9.04 4.52
CA LYS A 224 -5.51 -9.63 5.81
C LYS A 224 -5.38 -8.54 6.88
N ALA A 225 -4.74 -7.41 6.58
CA ALA A 225 -4.61 -6.29 7.51
C ALA A 225 -5.99 -5.75 7.94
N LYS A 226 -6.93 -5.61 7.00
CA LYS A 226 -8.33 -5.25 7.29
C LYS A 226 -8.98 -6.27 8.22
N SER A 227 -8.97 -7.55 7.87
CA SER A 227 -9.66 -8.61 8.62
C SER A 227 -9.12 -8.71 10.05
N PHE A 228 -7.80 -8.58 10.19
CA PHE A 228 -7.13 -8.58 11.48
C PHE A 228 -7.56 -7.40 12.36
N CYS A 229 -7.67 -6.19 11.79
CA CYS A 229 -8.20 -5.03 12.50
C CYS A 229 -9.66 -5.27 12.97
N TYR A 230 -10.52 -5.85 12.12
CA TYR A 230 -11.90 -6.17 12.51
C TYR A 230 -11.97 -7.21 13.63
N GLN A 231 -11.14 -8.25 13.58
CA GLN A 231 -11.09 -9.27 14.62
C GLN A 231 -10.68 -8.70 15.98
N HIS A 232 -9.67 -7.82 16.00
CA HIS A 232 -9.27 -7.13 17.23
C HIS A 232 -10.36 -6.20 17.76
N LEU A 233 -11.06 -5.48 16.89
CA LEU A 233 -12.17 -4.62 17.28
C LEU A 233 -13.31 -5.42 17.93
N TRP A 234 -13.67 -6.55 17.31
CA TRP A 234 -14.71 -7.45 17.83
C TRP A 234 -14.34 -8.03 19.20
N ASN A 235 -13.11 -8.53 19.34
CA ASN A 235 -12.61 -9.08 20.61
C ASN A 235 -12.52 -8.03 21.72
N SER A 236 -12.26 -6.77 21.36
CA SER A 236 -12.22 -5.66 22.33
C SER A 236 -13.62 -5.28 22.82
N GLY A 237 -14.63 -5.31 21.93
CA GLY A 237 -16.04 -5.10 22.30
C GLY A 237 -16.57 -6.19 23.23
N ALA A 238 -16.33 -7.46 22.89
CA ALA A 238 -16.78 -8.59 23.70
C ALA A 238 -16.25 -8.56 25.15
N LYS A 239 -14.99 -8.16 25.34
CA LYS A 239 -14.40 -8.02 26.70
C LYS A 239 -15.03 -6.88 27.51
N ALA A 240 -15.46 -5.80 26.86
CA ALA A 240 -16.09 -4.67 27.54
C ALA A 240 -17.48 -5.05 28.08
N ASP A 241 -18.24 -5.84 27.32
CA ASP A 241 -19.58 -6.28 27.73
C ASP A 241 -19.53 -7.29 28.88
N THR A 242 -18.57 -8.22 28.88
CA THR A 242 -18.37 -9.17 30.00
C THR A 242 -17.95 -8.46 31.29
N GLY A 243 -17.11 -7.42 31.19
CA GLY A 243 -16.69 -6.62 32.34
C GLY A 243 -17.85 -5.82 32.95
N ARG A 244 -18.78 -5.33 32.12
CA ARG A 244 -19.95 -4.58 32.59
C ARG A 244 -20.93 -5.46 33.35
N GLN A 245 -21.17 -6.66 32.83
CA GLN A 245 -22.12 -7.62 33.40
C GLN A 245 -21.66 -8.19 34.76
N THR A 246 -20.35 -8.35 34.96
CA THR A 246 -19.78 -8.80 36.25
C THR A 246 -19.76 -7.71 37.33
N THR A 247 -19.77 -6.43 36.97
CA THR A 247 -19.96 -5.34 37.94
C THR A 247 -21.40 -5.18 38.39
N ASP A 248 -22.38 -5.44 37.51
CA ASP A 248 -23.80 -5.32 37.82
C ASP A 248 -24.26 -6.44 38.76
N ASP A 249 -23.89 -7.70 38.48
CA ASP A 249 -24.18 -8.85 39.35
C ASP A 249 -23.58 -8.74 40.77
N ARG A 250 -22.55 -7.91 40.96
CA ARG A 250 -21.91 -7.71 42.27
C ARG A 250 -22.60 -6.67 43.13
N GLN A 251 -23.47 -5.84 42.58
CA GLN A 251 -24.22 -4.84 43.33
C GLN A 251 -25.53 -5.37 43.92
N ASP A 252 -26.04 -6.52 43.45
CA ASP A 252 -27.27 -7.14 43.94
C ASP A 252 -27.10 -8.09 45.15
N VAL A 253 -25.88 -8.25 45.66
CA VAL A 253 -25.62 -9.08 46.86
C VAL A 253 -25.32 -8.21 48.07
N THR A 254 -26.34 -7.49 48.56
CA THR A 254 -26.35 -7.00 49.95
C THR A 254 -27.19 -7.95 50.81
N PRO A 255 -26.58 -8.71 51.74
CA PRO A 255 -27.34 -9.53 52.68
C PRO A 255 -28.01 -8.63 53.73
N ASN A 256 -29.33 -8.75 53.84
CA ASN A 256 -30.11 -8.35 55.03
C ASN A 256 -29.96 -9.39 56.14
#